data_AF-A0A8J2Z5M3-F1
#
_entry.id   AF-A0A8J2Z5M3-F1
#
_cell.length_a   1.000
_cell.length_b   1.000
_cell.length_c   1.000
_cell.angle_alpha   90.00
_cell.angle_beta   90.00
_cell.angle_gamma   90.00
#
_symmetry.space_group_name_H-M   'P 1'
#
loop_
_entity.id
_entity.type
_entity.pdbx_description
1 polymer ?
#
loop_
_entity_poly.entity_id
_entity_poly.type
_entity_poly.pdbx_seq_one_letter_code
_entity_poly.pdbx_strand_id
1 'polypeptide(L)'
;MARINSIRSIKSNSIIFMVVLLSACTTVNNMPDSSSYSVAQKEQKTQKQQIHAERNIDTNKHDVLTTLNLPPSCSYDSAYKYLVLKGDAIDRIAHRIGVSSGCIVQMNNLEDNDLSISQALRLPKQAFINTMLTKMCPINRQILKDRDFLLALESKPSITRQDKVRLRKLADVYALQAYAKNASSLINHLLLRVNVIPESLTLAQAIVESNWGGSRFAVHGKNYFGLHCFSQGCGIAPKYPTPGVIDEVSKFTDVSAGIADYYRVLNTLAPYAEFREQRAQLIMLNGYDLADYLQSYSGLKGDEYATILKTVMRHNDLGQYDGLCEKI
;
A
#
# COMPACT_ATOMS: atom_id res chain seq x y z
N MET A 1 -14.09 61.04 -5.05
CA MET A 1 -14.72 60.60 -3.79
C MET A 1 -15.14 59.15 -3.94
N ALA A 2 -14.65 58.28 -3.03
CA ALA A 2 -15.22 57.00 -2.55
C ALA A 2 -15.74 55.95 -3.58
N ARG A 3 -15.45 54.66 -3.49
CA ARG A 3 -14.71 53.81 -2.53
C ARG A 3 -14.42 52.49 -3.25
N ILE A 4 -13.16 52.06 -3.21
CA ILE A 4 -12.71 50.69 -3.47
C ILE A 4 -13.02 49.88 -2.19
N ASN A 5 -13.63 48.69 -2.30
CA ASN A 5 -13.35 47.55 -1.41
C ASN A 5 -14.09 46.26 -1.82
N SER A 6 -13.38 45.14 -1.60
CA SER A 6 -13.83 43.75 -1.53
C SER A 6 -13.83 42.91 -2.81
N ILE A 7 -12.63 42.46 -3.21
CA ILE A 7 -12.45 41.15 -3.83
C ILE A 7 -12.24 40.15 -2.68
N ARG A 8 -13.28 39.37 -2.36
CA ARG A 8 -13.18 38.21 -1.48
C ARG A 8 -12.97 36.95 -2.32
N SER A 9 -11.83 36.30 -2.05
CA SER A 9 -11.51 34.88 -2.21
C SER A 9 -12.72 33.96 -2.48
N ILE A 10 -12.73 33.32 -3.65
CA ILE A 10 -13.44 32.06 -3.87
C ILE A 10 -12.37 30.97 -3.94
N LYS A 11 -12.31 30.19 -2.87
CA LYS A 11 -11.41 29.06 -2.68
C LYS A 11 -11.63 28.01 -3.78
N SER A 12 -10.54 27.69 -4.47
CA SER A 12 -10.33 26.45 -5.22
C SER A 12 -10.52 25.25 -4.29
N ASN A 13 -11.67 24.57 -4.37
CA ASN A 13 -11.94 23.36 -3.58
C ASN A 13 -12.80 22.31 -4.30
N SER A 14 -12.95 22.38 -5.63
CA SER A 14 -13.85 21.46 -6.36
C SER A 14 -13.32 20.92 -7.69
N ILE A 15 -12.05 21.15 -8.04
CA ILE A 15 -11.49 20.69 -9.34
C ILE A 15 -10.50 19.52 -9.20
N ILE A 16 -9.99 19.22 -8.00
CA ILE A 16 -9.01 18.14 -7.78
C ILE A 16 -9.66 16.76 -7.59
N PHE A 17 -10.99 16.67 -7.40
CA PHE A 17 -11.67 15.40 -7.14
C PHE A 17 -12.10 14.62 -8.41
N MET A 18 -11.90 15.18 -9.61
CA MET A 18 -12.44 14.60 -10.85
C MET A 18 -11.38 14.00 -11.79
N VAL A 19 -10.08 14.18 -11.54
CA VAL A 19 -9.03 13.74 -12.48
C VAL A 19 -8.46 12.34 -12.16
N VAL A 20 -8.76 11.75 -11.00
CA VAL A 20 -8.27 10.39 -10.64
C VAL A 20 -9.37 9.30 -10.75
N LEU A 21 -10.63 9.67 -10.98
CA LEU A 21 -11.71 8.70 -11.26
C LEU A 21 -11.88 8.39 -12.76
N LEU A 22 -11.40 9.26 -13.66
CA LEU A 22 -11.72 9.19 -15.09
C LEU A 22 -10.77 8.37 -15.98
N SER A 23 -9.70 7.76 -15.43
CA SER A 23 -8.88 6.79 -16.19
C SER A 23 -9.01 5.34 -15.70
N ALA A 24 -9.89 5.06 -14.73
CA ALA A 24 -10.14 3.67 -14.30
C ALA A 24 -11.60 3.36 -13.88
N CYS A 25 -12.50 4.35 -13.78
CA CYS A 25 -13.91 4.10 -13.46
C CYS A 25 -14.81 5.26 -13.91
N THR A 26 -15.01 5.42 -15.22
CA THR A 26 -16.29 5.87 -15.85
C THR A 26 -16.10 6.07 -17.35
N THR A 27 -16.28 5.03 -18.15
CA THR A 27 -17.07 5.06 -19.37
C THR A 27 -17.43 3.63 -19.78
N VAL A 28 -18.68 3.45 -20.14
CA VAL A 28 -19.19 2.30 -20.88
C VAL A 28 -18.44 2.25 -22.22
N ASN A 29 -18.00 1.05 -22.60
CA ASN A 29 -17.30 0.67 -23.84
C ASN A 29 -15.76 0.84 -23.87
N ASN A 30 -15.10 -0.33 -23.88
CA ASN A 30 -13.69 -0.62 -24.19
C ASN A 30 -12.66 -0.37 -23.09
N MET A 31 -12.45 -1.40 -22.26
CA MET A 31 -11.19 -1.62 -21.53
C MET A 31 -10.12 -2.05 -22.57
N PRO A 32 -8.88 -1.53 -22.55
CA PRO A 32 -7.91 -1.85 -23.59
C PRO A 32 -7.40 -3.29 -23.42
N ASP A 33 -7.07 -3.91 -24.55
CA ASP A 33 -6.36 -5.19 -24.70
C ASP A 33 -5.19 -5.35 -23.71
N SER A 34 -4.67 -6.58 -23.61
CA SER A 34 -3.47 -7.04 -22.87
C SER A 34 -2.20 -6.13 -22.88
N SER A 35 -2.21 -5.03 -23.64
CA SER A 35 -1.28 -3.89 -23.59
C SER A 35 -1.43 -2.98 -22.35
N SER A 36 -2.51 -3.08 -21.56
CA SER A 36 -2.83 -2.20 -20.42
C SER A 36 -2.18 -2.56 -19.07
N TYR A 37 -1.52 -3.72 -18.94
CA TYR A 37 -0.79 -4.06 -17.72
C TYR A 37 0.43 -3.16 -17.53
N SER A 38 0.66 -2.71 -16.29
CA SER A 38 1.92 -2.07 -15.94
C SER A 38 3.08 -3.06 -16.15
N VAL A 39 4.29 -2.53 -16.38
CA VAL A 39 5.49 -3.36 -16.61
C VAL A 39 5.68 -4.35 -15.45
N ALA A 40 5.41 -3.91 -14.22
CA ALA A 40 5.47 -4.76 -13.03
C ALA A 40 4.46 -5.91 -13.05
N GLN A 41 3.23 -5.68 -13.51
CA GLN A 41 2.21 -6.73 -13.61
C GLN A 41 2.61 -7.82 -14.62
N LYS A 42 3.22 -7.43 -15.75
CA LYS A 42 3.74 -8.39 -16.74
C LYS A 42 4.86 -9.25 -16.14
N GLU A 43 5.74 -8.67 -15.35
CA GLU A 43 6.82 -9.43 -14.70
C GLU A 43 6.32 -10.31 -13.55
N GLN A 44 5.32 -9.86 -12.78
CA GLN A 44 4.67 -10.68 -11.76
C GLN A 44 4.08 -11.96 -12.36
N LYS A 45 3.50 -11.89 -13.56
CA LYS A 45 2.99 -13.06 -14.29
C LYS A 45 4.09 -14.09 -14.57
N THR A 46 5.30 -13.62 -14.88
CA THR A 46 6.45 -14.49 -15.15
C THR A 46 7.05 -15.09 -13.87
N GLN A 47 7.03 -14.37 -12.74
CA GLN A 47 7.62 -14.86 -11.48
C GLN A 47 6.65 -15.65 -10.57
N LYS A 48 5.33 -15.43 -10.65
CA LYS A 48 4.34 -16.01 -9.71
C LYS A 48 4.14 -17.53 -9.80
N GLN A 49 4.79 -18.23 -10.74
CA GLN A 49 4.85 -19.69 -10.70
C GLN A 49 5.82 -20.24 -9.62
N GLN A 50 6.56 -19.40 -8.87
CA GLN A 50 7.67 -19.88 -8.02
C GLN A 50 7.68 -19.44 -6.54
N ILE A 51 6.83 -18.51 -6.07
CA ILE A 51 7.03 -17.96 -4.71
C ILE A 51 5.69 -17.73 -3.96
N HIS A 52 5.30 -18.72 -3.14
CA HIS A 52 4.29 -18.63 -2.08
C HIS A 52 4.95 -18.78 -0.70
N ALA A 53 6.01 -18.04 -0.42
CA ALA A 53 6.58 -18.01 0.93
C ALA A 53 5.77 -17.03 1.80
N GLU A 54 4.78 -17.55 2.53
CA GLU A 54 4.13 -16.81 3.59
C GLU A 54 5.19 -16.37 4.61
N ARG A 55 5.33 -15.05 4.84
CA ARG A 55 6.08 -14.59 6.01
C ARG A 55 5.19 -14.86 7.22
N ASN A 56 5.60 -15.79 8.08
CA ASN A 56 5.14 -15.83 9.46
C ASN A 56 5.62 -14.55 10.16
N ILE A 57 4.82 -13.48 10.05
CA ILE A 57 5.02 -12.25 10.79
C ILE A 57 4.50 -12.53 12.19
N ASP A 58 5.39 -12.52 13.18
CA ASP A 58 4.98 -12.53 14.58
C ASP A 58 4.21 -11.22 14.85
N THR A 59 2.89 -11.34 14.89
CA THR A 59 1.97 -10.22 15.12
C THR A 59 1.75 -9.97 16.60
N ASN A 60 2.66 -10.42 17.48
CA ASN A 60 2.60 -10.23 18.92
C ASN A 60 1.99 -8.88 19.26
N LYS A 61 0.73 -8.94 19.71
CA LYS A 61 -0.20 -7.81 19.93
C LYS A 61 0.22 -6.98 21.15
N HIS A 62 1.49 -6.63 21.29
CA HIS A 62 1.75 -5.41 22.03
C HIS A 62 1.10 -4.29 21.23
N ASP A 63 0.27 -3.51 21.91
CA ASP A 63 -0.64 -2.57 21.28
C ASP A 63 0.14 -1.50 20.53
N VAL A 64 0.40 -1.77 19.25
CA VAL A 64 1.17 -0.93 18.32
C VAL A 64 0.62 0.50 18.35
N LEU A 65 -0.70 0.67 18.54
CA LEU A 65 -1.35 1.98 18.69
C LEU A 65 -0.87 2.73 19.93
N THR A 66 -0.77 2.06 21.08
CA THR A 66 -0.29 2.67 22.33
C THR A 66 1.18 3.09 22.20
N THR A 67 2.03 2.27 21.57
CA THR A 67 3.45 2.61 21.41
C THR A 67 3.68 3.74 20.38
N LEU A 68 2.83 3.82 19.36
CA LEU A 68 2.95 4.83 18.30
C LEU A 68 2.44 6.22 18.69
N ASN A 69 1.66 6.35 19.77
CA ASN A 69 1.01 7.60 20.18
C ASN A 69 0.27 8.27 19.01
N LEU A 70 -0.48 7.49 18.24
CA LEU A 70 -1.21 7.99 17.06
C LEU A 70 -2.39 8.88 17.47
N PRO A 71 -2.76 9.87 16.64
CA PRO A 71 -3.99 10.63 16.84
C PRO A 71 -5.23 9.71 16.91
N PRO A 72 -6.31 10.11 17.61
CA PRO A 72 -7.53 9.30 17.70
C PRO A 72 -8.10 8.92 16.34
N SER A 73 -8.43 7.63 16.15
CA SER A 73 -8.98 7.12 14.89
C SER A 73 -10.30 7.82 14.49
N CYS A 74 -11.15 8.15 15.48
CA CYS A 74 -12.39 8.90 15.25
C CYS A 74 -12.10 10.41 15.33
N SER A 75 -11.79 11.02 14.19
CA SER A 75 -11.65 12.48 14.02
C SER A 75 -12.70 13.00 13.04
N TYR A 76 -13.47 14.00 13.47
CA TYR A 76 -14.56 14.60 12.67
C TYR A 76 -14.06 15.66 11.68
N ASP A 77 -12.83 16.14 11.86
CA ASP A 77 -12.25 17.27 11.11
C ASP A 77 -11.84 16.89 9.69
N SER A 78 -11.55 15.61 9.46
CA SER A 78 -11.12 15.12 8.15
C SER A 78 -11.77 13.78 7.80
N ALA A 79 -12.51 13.78 6.70
CA ALA A 79 -13.26 12.60 6.24
C ALA A 79 -12.99 12.31 4.76
N TYR A 80 -13.18 11.04 4.40
CA TYR A 80 -13.27 10.59 3.01
C TYR A 80 -14.67 10.01 2.74
N LYS A 81 -15.05 10.00 1.46
CA LYS A 81 -16.33 9.42 1.02
C LYS A 81 -16.16 7.93 0.77
N TYR A 82 -16.94 7.12 1.47
CA TYR A 82 -17.09 5.69 1.27
C TYR A 82 -18.45 5.39 0.64
N LEU A 83 -18.50 4.46 -0.31
CA LEU A 83 -19.74 3.99 -0.90
C LEU A 83 -20.06 2.61 -0.34
N VAL A 84 -21.23 2.48 0.29
CA VAL A 84 -21.69 1.22 0.89
C VAL A 84 -21.71 0.11 -0.17
N LEU A 85 -21.06 -1.01 0.15
CA LEU A 85 -21.03 -2.20 -0.67
C LEU A 85 -22.10 -3.20 -0.23
N LYS A 86 -22.43 -4.15 -1.12
CA LYS A 86 -23.33 -5.25 -0.78
C LYS A 86 -22.76 -6.03 0.41
N GLY A 87 -23.56 -6.16 1.47
CA GLY A 87 -23.17 -6.88 2.69
C GLY A 87 -22.43 -6.03 3.72
N ASP A 88 -22.29 -4.73 3.52
CA ASP A 88 -21.86 -3.84 4.61
C ASP A 88 -22.93 -3.73 5.71
N ALA A 89 -22.47 -3.46 6.92
CA ALA A 89 -23.24 -2.97 8.06
C ALA A 89 -22.33 -2.05 8.87
N ILE A 90 -22.91 -1.14 9.66
CA ILE A 90 -22.17 -0.11 10.38
C ILE A 90 -21.09 -0.73 11.28
N ASP A 91 -21.43 -1.77 12.04
CA ASP A 91 -20.50 -2.50 12.90
C ASP A 91 -19.33 -3.13 12.13
N ARG A 92 -19.61 -3.73 10.96
CA ARG A 92 -18.56 -4.32 10.10
C ARG A 92 -17.63 -3.27 9.53
N ILE A 93 -18.17 -2.13 9.09
CA ILE A 93 -17.35 -1.01 8.60
C ILE A 93 -16.51 -0.46 9.76
N ALA A 94 -17.12 -0.23 10.91
CA ALA A 94 -16.48 0.32 12.11
C ALA A 94 -15.32 -0.57 12.58
N HIS A 95 -15.56 -1.88 12.73
CA HIS A 95 -14.53 -2.85 13.08
C HIS A 95 -13.39 -2.89 12.06
N ARG A 96 -13.71 -2.81 10.76
CA ARG A 96 -12.70 -2.86 9.68
C ARG A 96 -11.74 -1.66 9.71
N ILE A 97 -12.22 -0.47 10.04
CA ILE A 97 -11.41 0.75 10.09
C ILE A 97 -10.92 1.10 11.51
N GLY A 98 -11.26 0.28 12.52
CA GLY A 98 -10.81 0.50 13.90
C GLY A 98 -11.48 1.68 14.60
N VAL A 99 -12.78 1.87 14.41
CA VAL A 99 -13.60 2.85 15.16
C VAL A 99 -14.84 2.19 15.77
N SER A 100 -15.58 2.91 16.61
CA SER A 100 -16.88 2.46 17.11
C SER A 100 -17.99 2.71 16.09
N SER A 101 -19.07 1.93 16.13
CA SER A 101 -20.27 2.22 15.32
C SER A 101 -20.82 3.61 15.59
N GLY A 102 -20.77 4.06 16.85
CA GLY A 102 -21.18 5.41 17.25
C GLY A 102 -20.41 6.52 16.53
N CYS A 103 -19.10 6.31 16.27
CA CYS A 103 -18.31 7.24 15.46
C CYS A 103 -18.92 7.43 14.06
N ILE A 104 -19.22 6.31 13.37
CA ILE A 104 -19.80 6.35 12.02
C ILE A 104 -21.19 6.96 12.04
N VAL A 105 -22.05 6.54 12.98
CA VAL A 105 -23.42 7.07 13.14
C VAL A 105 -23.40 8.59 13.33
N GLN A 106 -22.58 9.09 14.26
CA GLN A 106 -22.46 10.53 14.54
C GLN A 106 -21.86 11.31 13.37
N MET A 107 -20.86 10.79 12.67
CA MET A 107 -20.26 11.46 11.50
C MET A 107 -21.22 11.62 10.32
N ASN A 108 -22.27 10.78 10.27
CA ASN A 108 -23.19 10.68 9.15
C ASN A 108 -24.61 11.09 9.51
N ASN A 109 -24.88 11.48 10.76
CA ASN A 109 -26.21 11.79 11.29
C ASN A 109 -27.24 10.70 10.94
N LEU A 110 -26.88 9.43 11.13
CA LEU A 110 -27.76 8.31 10.81
C LEU A 110 -28.84 8.17 11.90
N GLU A 111 -30.10 8.06 11.47
CA GLU A 111 -31.26 7.87 12.35
C GLU A 111 -31.45 6.40 12.76
N ASP A 112 -31.02 5.48 11.89
CA ASP A 112 -31.04 4.04 12.10
C ASP A 112 -29.71 3.41 11.63
N ASN A 113 -29.63 2.08 11.69
CA ASN A 113 -28.46 1.32 11.26
C ASN A 113 -28.59 0.74 9.84
N ASP A 114 -29.64 1.08 9.11
CA ASP A 114 -29.92 0.52 7.80
C ASP A 114 -29.08 1.23 6.72
N LEU A 115 -28.34 0.43 5.96
CA LEU A 115 -27.47 0.94 4.90
C LEU A 115 -27.96 0.48 3.53
N SER A 116 -28.08 1.43 2.60
CA SER A 116 -28.39 1.15 1.20
C SER A 116 -27.11 1.01 0.38
N ILE A 117 -27.09 0.09 -0.59
CA ILE A 117 -25.96 -0.03 -1.53
C ILE A 117 -25.73 1.32 -2.23
N SER A 118 -24.47 1.73 -2.35
CA SER A 118 -24.02 3.01 -2.90
C SER A 118 -24.40 4.24 -2.05
N GLN A 119 -24.99 4.07 -0.87
CA GLN A 119 -25.12 5.16 0.10
C GLN A 119 -23.74 5.71 0.42
N ALA A 120 -23.62 7.03 0.39
CA ALA A 120 -22.39 7.71 0.71
C ALA A 120 -22.26 7.89 2.23
N LEU A 121 -21.19 7.35 2.79
CA LEU A 121 -20.79 7.59 4.18
C LEU A 121 -19.52 8.43 4.21
N ARG A 122 -19.44 9.35 5.17
CA ARG A 122 -18.23 10.04 5.60
C ARG A 122 -17.55 9.17 6.63
N LEU A 123 -16.32 8.73 6.33
CA LEU A 123 -15.48 7.97 7.25
C LEU A 123 -14.24 8.78 7.62
N PRO A 124 -13.70 8.67 8.85
CA PRO A 124 -12.58 9.48 9.29
C PRO A 124 -11.27 9.05 8.61
N LYS A 125 -10.54 10.00 8.03
CA LYS A 125 -9.26 9.71 7.35
C LYS A 125 -8.22 9.11 8.32
N GLN A 126 -8.19 9.58 9.56
CA GLN A 126 -7.26 9.09 10.57
C GLN A 126 -7.45 7.60 10.89
N ALA A 127 -8.68 7.09 10.87
CA ALA A 127 -8.94 5.66 11.07
C ALA A 127 -8.28 4.79 10.00
N PHE A 128 -8.31 5.21 8.74
CA PHE A 128 -7.60 4.53 7.65
C PHE A 128 -6.08 4.54 7.90
N ILE A 129 -5.51 5.72 8.21
CA ILE A 129 -4.08 5.88 8.46
C ILE A 129 -3.64 4.99 9.64
N ASN A 130 -4.33 5.06 10.76
CA ASN A 130 -4.04 4.26 11.95
C ASN A 130 -4.12 2.76 11.67
N THR A 131 -5.15 2.33 10.93
CA THR A 131 -5.30 0.93 10.52
C THR A 131 -4.10 0.49 9.68
N MET A 132 -3.70 1.27 8.67
CA MET A 132 -2.56 0.92 7.81
C MET A 132 -1.24 0.91 8.58
N LEU A 133 -0.96 1.92 9.42
CA LEU A 133 0.24 1.99 10.25
C LEU A 133 0.35 0.80 11.20
N THR A 134 -0.75 0.46 11.88
CA THR A 134 -0.82 -0.70 12.78
C THR A 134 -0.51 -2.01 12.05
N LYS A 135 -0.87 -2.12 10.76
CA LYS A 135 -0.65 -3.33 9.97
C LYS A 135 0.74 -3.37 9.31
N MET A 136 1.33 -2.23 8.96
CA MET A 136 2.63 -2.17 8.30
C MET A 136 3.82 -2.15 9.26
N CYS A 137 3.70 -1.55 10.44
CA CYS A 137 4.85 -1.42 11.34
C CYS A 137 5.47 -2.74 11.80
N PRO A 138 4.69 -3.79 12.15
CA PRO A 138 5.27 -5.11 12.42
C PRO A 138 6.06 -5.69 11.22
N ILE A 139 5.64 -5.37 9.99
CA ILE A 139 6.31 -5.80 8.75
C ILE A 139 7.61 -5.02 8.57
N ASN A 140 7.59 -3.70 8.77
CA ASN A 140 8.79 -2.86 8.74
C ASN A 140 9.82 -3.34 9.75
N ARG A 141 9.40 -3.60 11.01
CA ARG A 141 10.28 -4.14 12.04
C ARG A 141 10.92 -5.47 11.62
N GLN A 142 10.15 -6.39 11.03
CA GLN A 142 10.69 -7.65 10.57
C GLN A 142 11.72 -7.46 9.45
N ILE A 143 11.45 -6.55 8.49
CA ILE A 143 12.40 -6.21 7.41
C ILE A 143 13.69 -5.62 7.98
N LEU A 144 13.59 -4.71 8.95
CA LEU A 144 14.75 -4.11 9.60
C LEU A 144 15.58 -5.15 10.36
N LYS A 145 14.93 -6.07 11.09
CA LYS A 145 15.64 -7.21 11.73
C LYS A 145 16.35 -8.14 10.74
N ASP A 146 15.79 -8.32 9.54
CA ASP A 146 16.43 -9.07 8.47
C ASP A 146 17.59 -8.28 7.84
N ARG A 147 17.46 -6.96 7.74
CA ARG A 147 18.53 -6.05 7.29
C ARG A 147 19.69 -5.99 8.27
N ASP A 148 19.43 -5.83 9.57
CA ASP A 148 20.44 -5.83 10.63
C ASP A 148 21.23 -7.13 10.66
N PHE A 149 20.53 -8.25 10.43
CA PHE A 149 21.18 -9.55 10.26
C PHE A 149 22.16 -9.54 9.09
N LEU A 150 21.80 -8.98 7.93
CA LEU A 150 22.69 -8.91 6.77
C LEU A 150 23.90 -8.01 7.02
N LEU A 151 23.69 -6.84 7.62
CA LEU A 151 24.77 -5.90 7.98
C LEU A 151 25.74 -6.54 8.99
N ALA A 152 25.22 -7.27 9.98
CA ALA A 152 26.04 -7.98 10.95
C ALA A 152 26.90 -9.08 10.32
N LEU A 153 26.53 -9.62 9.15
CA LEU A 153 27.35 -10.60 8.44
C LEU A 153 28.54 -9.96 7.73
N GLU A 154 28.49 -8.69 7.37
CA GLU A 154 29.61 -8.01 6.68
C GLU A 154 30.86 -7.90 7.57
N SER A 155 30.66 -7.76 8.88
CA SER A 155 31.73 -7.65 9.87
C SER A 155 32.09 -8.98 10.54
N LYS A 156 31.36 -10.07 10.22
CA LYS A 156 31.53 -11.36 10.90
C LYS A 156 32.72 -12.14 10.33
N PRO A 157 33.61 -12.70 11.17
CA PRO A 157 34.78 -13.46 10.68
C PRO A 157 34.42 -14.70 9.84
N SER A 158 33.27 -15.32 10.13
CA SER A 158 32.80 -16.48 9.36
C SER A 158 31.27 -16.63 9.42
N ILE A 159 30.69 -17.11 8.32
CA ILE A 159 29.26 -17.36 8.17
C ILE A 159 28.94 -18.77 8.69
N THR A 160 28.12 -18.85 9.74
CA THR A 160 27.73 -20.10 10.40
C THR A 160 26.70 -20.89 9.59
N ARG A 161 26.45 -22.15 9.99
CA ARG A 161 25.38 -22.96 9.39
C ARG A 161 24.00 -22.33 9.54
N GLN A 162 23.71 -21.71 10.68
CA GLN A 162 22.44 -21.02 10.94
C GLN A 162 22.29 -19.78 10.04
N ASP A 163 23.37 -19.01 9.88
CA ASP A 163 23.38 -17.86 8.96
C ASP A 163 23.08 -18.29 7.52
N LYS A 164 23.68 -19.40 7.06
CA LYS A 164 23.40 -19.96 5.71
C LYS A 164 21.95 -20.38 5.54
N VAL A 165 21.29 -20.91 6.57
CA VAL A 165 19.86 -21.26 6.50
C VAL A 165 19.01 -20.00 6.36
N ARG A 166 19.30 -18.96 7.17
CA ARG A 166 18.57 -17.69 7.11
C ARG A 166 18.82 -16.95 5.78
N LEU A 167 20.05 -16.94 5.28
CA LEU A 167 20.39 -16.38 3.96
C LEU A 167 19.64 -17.06 2.82
N ARG A 168 19.54 -18.40 2.81
CA ARG A 168 18.75 -19.11 1.79
C ARG A 168 17.27 -18.73 1.85
N LYS A 169 16.70 -18.67 3.05
CA LYS A 169 15.29 -18.24 3.23
C LYS A 169 15.06 -16.82 2.68
N LEU A 170 15.98 -15.88 2.94
CA LEU A 170 15.91 -14.53 2.38
C LEU A 170 16.10 -14.54 0.85
N ALA A 171 17.06 -15.33 0.34
CA ALA A 171 17.26 -15.49 -1.09
C ALA A 171 15.99 -16.02 -1.78
N ASP A 172 15.23 -16.90 -1.14
CA ASP A 172 13.97 -17.41 -1.66
C ASP A 172 12.89 -16.34 -1.70
N VAL A 173 12.69 -15.62 -0.59
CA VAL A 173 11.69 -14.54 -0.49
C VAL A 173 11.93 -13.44 -1.52
N TYR A 174 13.19 -13.10 -1.75
CA TYR A 174 13.61 -12.00 -2.61
C TYR A 174 14.11 -12.47 -3.99
N ALA A 175 13.82 -13.70 -4.43
CA ALA A 175 14.19 -14.21 -5.76
C ALA A 175 15.67 -14.01 -6.14
N LEU A 176 16.59 -14.42 -5.26
CA LEU A 176 18.04 -14.30 -5.41
C LEU A 176 18.77 -15.67 -5.33
N GLN A 177 18.08 -16.78 -5.58
CA GLN A 177 18.64 -18.14 -5.50
C GLN A 177 19.86 -18.32 -6.43
N ALA A 178 19.88 -17.64 -7.59
CA ALA A 178 21.00 -17.65 -8.52
C ALA A 178 22.33 -17.18 -7.88
N TYR A 179 22.27 -16.32 -6.87
CA TYR A 179 23.44 -15.78 -6.16
C TYR A 179 23.87 -16.64 -4.96
N ALA A 180 23.12 -17.69 -4.61
CA ALA A 180 23.32 -18.46 -3.38
C ALA A 180 24.67 -19.20 -3.29
N LYS A 181 25.41 -19.33 -4.39
CA LYS A 181 26.75 -19.94 -4.42
C LYS A 181 27.84 -19.06 -3.81
N ASN A 182 27.69 -17.74 -3.85
CA ASN A 182 28.65 -16.79 -3.31
C ASN A 182 27.95 -15.95 -2.22
N ALA A 183 28.33 -16.16 -0.96
CA ALA A 183 27.67 -15.53 0.17
C ALA A 183 27.82 -14.00 0.15
N SER A 184 29.00 -13.46 -0.15
CA SER A 184 29.22 -12.01 -0.24
C SER A 184 28.38 -11.39 -1.36
N SER A 185 28.33 -12.02 -2.53
CA SER A 185 27.47 -11.57 -3.64
C SER A 185 25.99 -11.59 -3.25
N LEU A 186 25.53 -12.68 -2.62
CA LEU A 186 24.15 -12.79 -2.14
C LEU A 186 23.82 -11.70 -1.11
N ILE A 187 24.71 -11.45 -0.13
CA ILE A 187 24.51 -10.42 0.89
C ILE A 187 24.38 -9.04 0.24
N ASN A 188 25.25 -8.68 -0.71
CA ASN A 188 25.18 -7.39 -1.40
C ASN A 188 23.85 -7.19 -2.15
N HIS A 189 23.37 -8.23 -2.85
CA HIS A 189 22.07 -8.15 -3.53
C HIS A 189 20.90 -8.09 -2.54
N LEU A 190 20.99 -8.84 -1.43
CA LEU A 190 20.00 -8.78 -0.36
C LEU A 190 19.97 -7.40 0.30
N LEU A 191 21.10 -6.73 0.53
CA LEU A 191 21.12 -5.39 1.13
C LEU A 191 20.42 -4.33 0.26
N LEU A 192 20.30 -4.53 -1.06
CA LEU A 192 19.48 -3.66 -1.92
C LEU A 192 17.97 -3.99 -1.83
N ARG A 193 17.61 -5.27 -1.64
CA ARG A 193 16.22 -5.76 -1.61
C ARG A 193 15.58 -5.74 -0.22
N VAL A 194 16.31 -6.05 0.84
CA VAL A 194 15.84 -6.11 2.23
C VAL A 194 15.89 -4.73 2.85
N ASN A 195 14.89 -3.91 2.54
CA ASN A 195 14.71 -2.61 3.17
C ASN A 195 13.23 -2.22 3.19
N VAL A 196 12.87 -1.33 4.11
CA VAL A 196 11.50 -0.84 4.31
C VAL A 196 11.07 0.04 3.14
N ILE A 197 9.76 0.23 3.01
CA ILE A 197 9.17 1.25 2.14
C ILE A 197 8.62 2.33 3.07
N PRO A 198 8.91 3.63 2.83
CA PRO A 198 8.45 4.69 3.72
C PRO A 198 6.95 4.62 3.97
N GLU A 199 6.54 4.94 5.19
CA GLU A 199 5.15 4.92 5.63
C GLU A 199 4.29 5.86 4.78
N SER A 200 4.79 7.07 4.47
CA SER A 200 4.07 8.06 3.67
C SER A 200 3.77 7.54 2.26
N LEU A 201 4.73 6.84 1.65
CA LEU A 201 4.57 6.21 0.34
C LEU A 201 3.59 5.04 0.37
N THR A 202 3.73 4.18 1.37
CA THR A 202 2.83 3.05 1.59
C THR A 202 1.39 3.53 1.79
N LEU A 203 1.18 4.57 2.60
CA LEU A 203 -0.12 5.19 2.84
C LEU A 203 -0.68 5.85 1.57
N ALA A 204 0.13 6.60 0.82
CA ALA A 204 -0.31 7.27 -0.40
C ALA A 204 -0.75 6.26 -1.46
N GLN A 205 0.03 5.22 -1.72
CA GLN A 205 -0.35 4.17 -2.66
C GLN A 205 -1.60 3.44 -2.17
N ALA A 206 -1.68 3.09 -0.88
CA ALA A 206 -2.89 2.47 -0.35
C ALA A 206 -4.12 3.36 -0.54
N ILE A 207 -4.02 4.67 -0.31
CA ILE A 207 -5.12 5.63 -0.53
C ILE A 207 -5.56 5.64 -2.00
N VAL A 208 -4.61 5.77 -2.92
CA VAL A 208 -4.87 5.89 -4.36
C VAL A 208 -5.45 4.59 -4.93
N GLU A 209 -4.81 3.45 -4.64
CA GLU A 209 -5.16 2.16 -5.24
C GLU A 209 -6.46 1.56 -4.66
N SER A 210 -6.79 1.89 -3.40
CA SER A 210 -7.97 1.34 -2.73
C SER A 210 -9.13 2.31 -2.56
N ASN A 211 -8.97 3.58 -2.98
CA ASN A 211 -9.88 4.67 -2.64
C ASN A 211 -10.15 4.73 -1.12
N TRP A 212 -9.10 4.95 -0.32
CA TRP A 212 -9.18 4.96 1.15
C TRP A 212 -9.77 3.66 1.74
N GLY A 213 -9.51 2.53 1.10
CA GLY A 213 -10.04 1.21 1.50
C GLY A 213 -11.47 0.94 1.07
N GLY A 214 -12.09 1.86 0.30
CA GLY A 214 -13.47 1.75 -0.16
C GLY A 214 -13.70 0.79 -1.34
N SER A 215 -12.63 0.42 -2.07
CA SER A 215 -12.72 -0.48 -3.20
C SER A 215 -13.17 -1.89 -2.78
N ARG A 216 -13.97 -2.56 -3.63
CA ARG A 216 -14.38 -3.95 -3.42
C ARG A 216 -13.18 -4.90 -3.26
N PHE A 217 -12.05 -4.60 -3.90
CA PHE A 217 -10.83 -5.40 -3.79
C PHE A 217 -10.16 -5.21 -2.42
N ALA A 218 -10.22 -4.02 -1.84
CA ALA A 218 -9.74 -3.77 -0.49
C ALA A 218 -10.68 -4.41 0.55
N VAL A 219 -12.00 -4.21 0.42
CA VAL A 219 -12.99 -4.73 1.37
C VAL A 219 -13.07 -6.25 1.36
N HIS A 220 -13.21 -6.87 0.19
CA HIS A 220 -13.41 -8.33 0.09
C HIS A 220 -12.13 -9.12 -0.18
N GLY A 221 -11.13 -8.46 -0.76
CA GLY A 221 -9.84 -9.06 -1.11
C GLY A 221 -8.71 -8.75 -0.13
N LYS A 222 -8.91 -7.79 0.79
CA LYS A 222 -7.84 -7.23 1.64
C LYS A 222 -6.65 -6.71 0.81
N ASN A 223 -6.91 -6.33 -0.44
CA ASN A 223 -5.91 -5.89 -1.40
C ASN A 223 -6.02 -4.37 -1.58
N TYR A 224 -5.21 -3.65 -0.82
CA TYR A 224 -5.19 -2.19 -0.80
C TYR A 224 -4.28 -1.58 -1.87
N PHE A 225 -3.58 -2.42 -2.62
CA PHE A 225 -2.51 -2.04 -3.54
C PHE A 225 -2.78 -2.48 -4.98
N GLY A 226 -3.92 -3.12 -5.26
CA GLY A 226 -4.28 -3.56 -6.61
C GLY A 226 -3.38 -4.67 -7.16
N LEU A 227 -2.78 -5.51 -6.31
CA LEU A 227 -1.86 -6.55 -6.76
C LEU A 227 -2.60 -7.66 -7.53
N HIS A 228 -2.25 -7.87 -8.78
CA HIS A 228 -2.84 -8.93 -9.61
C HIS A 228 -2.25 -10.31 -9.31
N CYS A 229 -3.01 -11.34 -9.64
CA CYS A 229 -2.56 -12.71 -9.70
C CYS A 229 -3.00 -13.32 -11.03
N PHE A 230 -2.26 -14.34 -11.49
CA PHE A 230 -2.32 -14.80 -12.88
C PHE A 230 -2.67 -16.29 -13.00
N SER A 231 -3.32 -16.84 -11.98
CA SER A 231 -3.90 -18.18 -11.98
C SER A 231 -5.41 -18.09 -11.76
N GLN A 232 -6.20 -18.95 -12.41
CA GLN A 232 -7.65 -18.89 -12.26
C GLN A 232 -8.06 -19.13 -10.79
N GLY A 233 -8.92 -18.28 -10.23
CA GLY A 233 -9.43 -18.40 -8.86
C GLY A 233 -8.47 -17.97 -7.75
N CYS A 234 -7.34 -17.34 -8.09
CA CYS A 234 -6.39 -16.83 -7.11
C CYS A 234 -6.87 -15.57 -6.37
N GLY A 235 -7.94 -14.93 -6.86
CA GLY A 235 -8.37 -13.65 -6.35
C GLY A 235 -9.81 -13.31 -6.72
N ILE A 236 -10.02 -12.03 -6.98
CA ILE A 236 -11.32 -11.47 -7.35
C ILE A 236 -11.20 -11.00 -8.79
N ALA A 237 -11.99 -11.59 -9.68
CA ALA A 237 -12.08 -11.18 -11.07
C ALA A 237 -12.59 -9.73 -11.21
N PRO A 238 -12.17 -8.98 -12.25
CA PRO A 238 -12.78 -7.70 -12.62
C PRO A 238 -14.28 -7.85 -12.85
N LYS A 239 -15.03 -6.74 -12.78
CA LYS A 239 -16.48 -6.76 -13.00
C LYS A 239 -16.83 -7.19 -14.43
N TYR A 240 -15.95 -6.86 -15.37
CA TYR A 240 -16.07 -7.19 -16.79
C TYR A 240 -14.77 -7.87 -17.23
N PRO A 241 -14.64 -9.20 -17.05
CA PRO A 241 -13.44 -9.92 -17.43
C PRO A 241 -13.30 -10.01 -18.94
N THR A 242 -12.07 -9.88 -19.44
CA THR A 242 -11.76 -10.11 -20.84
C THR A 242 -11.70 -11.62 -21.11
N PRO A 243 -12.47 -12.15 -22.08
CA PRO A 243 -12.46 -13.59 -22.38
C PRO A 243 -11.04 -14.11 -22.68
N GLY A 244 -10.66 -15.22 -22.03
CA GLY A 244 -9.36 -15.86 -22.22
C GLY A 244 -8.18 -15.18 -21.51
N VAL A 245 -8.41 -14.08 -20.79
CA VAL A 245 -7.37 -13.38 -20.01
C VAL A 245 -7.59 -13.63 -18.52
N ILE A 246 -6.56 -14.11 -17.83
CA ILE A 246 -6.56 -14.23 -16.36
C ILE A 246 -5.95 -12.95 -15.79
N ASP A 247 -6.79 -12.09 -15.21
CA ASP A 247 -6.44 -10.76 -14.70
C ASP A 247 -7.01 -10.48 -13.30
N GLU A 248 -7.20 -11.54 -12.51
CA GLU A 248 -7.76 -11.44 -11.16
C GLU A 248 -6.88 -10.59 -10.22
N VAL A 249 -7.54 -9.85 -9.32
CA VAL A 249 -6.87 -9.10 -8.26
C VAL A 249 -6.73 -9.99 -7.04
N SER A 250 -5.51 -10.19 -6.56
CA SER A 250 -5.18 -11.14 -5.47
C SER A 250 -6.06 -10.94 -4.25
N LYS A 251 -6.44 -12.05 -3.59
CA LYS A 251 -7.12 -12.06 -2.31
C LYS A 251 -6.14 -12.48 -1.21
N PHE A 252 -6.11 -11.72 -0.11
CA PHE A 252 -5.22 -11.98 1.02
C PHE A 252 -5.98 -12.45 2.25
N THR A 253 -5.27 -13.17 3.13
CA THR A 253 -5.78 -13.66 4.41
C THR A 253 -6.11 -12.51 5.36
N ASP A 254 -5.31 -11.44 5.37
CA ASP A 254 -5.56 -10.18 6.07
C ASP A 254 -4.83 -9.01 5.38
N VAL A 255 -4.99 -7.80 5.94
CA VAL A 255 -4.35 -6.57 5.43
C VAL A 255 -2.82 -6.64 5.52
N SER A 256 -2.28 -7.27 6.56
CA SER A 256 -0.84 -7.40 6.76
C SER A 256 -0.21 -8.31 5.71
N ALA A 257 -0.87 -9.40 5.32
CA ALA A 257 -0.44 -10.25 4.22
C ALA A 257 -0.40 -9.48 2.89
N GLY A 258 -1.40 -8.62 2.62
CA GLY A 258 -1.42 -7.75 1.45
C GLY A 258 -0.26 -6.73 1.44
N ILE A 259 0.02 -6.08 2.58
CA ILE A 259 1.16 -5.15 2.71
C ILE A 259 2.49 -5.90 2.52
N ALA A 260 2.63 -7.10 3.09
CA ALA A 260 3.84 -7.89 2.97
C ALA A 260 4.13 -8.30 1.51
N ASP A 261 3.11 -8.66 0.74
CA ASP A 261 3.26 -8.98 -0.69
C ASP A 261 3.56 -7.72 -1.51
N TYR A 262 2.94 -6.59 -1.18
CA TYR A 262 3.27 -5.29 -1.78
C TYR A 262 4.73 -4.89 -1.55
N TYR A 263 5.23 -5.00 -0.32
CA TYR A 263 6.65 -4.76 -0.02
C TYR A 263 7.55 -5.74 -0.76
N ARG A 264 7.17 -7.03 -0.85
CA ARG A 264 7.92 -8.01 -1.63
C ARG A 264 8.01 -7.60 -3.10
N VAL A 265 6.92 -7.16 -3.71
CA VAL A 265 6.87 -6.70 -5.10
C VAL A 265 7.88 -5.59 -5.36
N LEU A 266 7.83 -4.49 -4.61
CA LEU A 266 8.76 -3.36 -4.78
C LEU A 266 10.21 -3.76 -4.49
N ASN A 267 10.40 -4.63 -3.51
CA ASN A 267 11.73 -5.08 -3.13
C ASN A 267 12.33 -6.16 -4.03
N THR A 268 11.58 -6.76 -4.95
CA THR A 268 12.03 -7.96 -5.67
C THR A 268 12.06 -7.79 -7.18
N LEU A 269 11.00 -7.23 -7.76
CA LEU A 269 10.85 -7.26 -9.23
C LEU A 269 11.86 -6.33 -9.90
N ALA A 270 12.32 -6.72 -11.09
CA ALA A 270 13.27 -5.95 -11.88
C ALA A 270 12.81 -4.51 -12.23
N PRO A 271 11.51 -4.18 -12.45
CA PRO A 271 11.10 -2.84 -12.83
C PRO A 271 11.20 -1.84 -11.69
N TYR A 272 11.50 -2.31 -10.48
CA TYR A 272 11.77 -1.51 -9.29
C TYR A 272 13.26 -1.55 -8.89
N ALA A 273 14.17 -1.94 -9.80
CA ALA A 273 15.61 -1.90 -9.53
C ALA A 273 16.08 -0.48 -9.20
N GLU A 274 15.72 0.50 -10.03
CA GLU A 274 16.06 1.91 -9.81
C GLU A 274 15.46 2.43 -8.50
N PHE A 275 14.19 2.12 -8.20
CA PHE A 275 13.58 2.42 -6.90
C PHE A 275 14.45 1.96 -5.72
N ARG A 276 14.99 0.73 -5.78
CA ARG A 276 15.83 0.18 -4.71
C ARG A 276 17.20 0.85 -4.63
N GLU A 277 17.79 1.18 -5.78
CA GLU A 277 19.08 1.87 -5.86
C GLU A 277 18.97 3.28 -5.27
N GLN A 278 17.94 4.03 -5.65
CA GLN A 278 17.70 5.39 -5.17
C GLN A 278 17.38 5.40 -3.69
N ARG A 279 16.55 4.45 -3.23
CA ARG A 279 16.30 4.24 -1.80
C ARG A 279 17.59 3.99 -1.00
N ALA A 280 18.57 3.30 -1.57
CA ALA A 280 19.84 3.05 -0.89
C ALA A 280 20.75 4.29 -0.82
N GLN A 281 20.51 5.31 -1.64
CA GLN A 281 21.28 6.56 -1.69
C GLN A 281 20.71 7.66 -0.79
N LEU A 282 19.44 7.56 -0.38
CA LEU A 282 18.80 8.58 0.45
C LEU A 282 19.42 8.64 1.85
N ILE A 283 19.88 9.84 2.23
CA ILE A 283 20.32 10.14 3.60
C ILE A 283 19.13 10.06 4.57
N MET A 284 17.99 10.61 4.15
CA MET A 284 16.73 10.55 4.88
C MET A 284 15.69 9.85 4.01
N LEU A 285 15.35 8.63 4.42
CA LEU A 285 14.35 7.82 3.73
C LEU A 285 12.98 8.51 3.81
N ASN A 286 12.44 8.91 2.65
CA ASN A 286 11.14 9.57 2.58
C ASN A 286 10.35 9.10 1.36
N GLY A 287 9.02 9.12 1.48
CA GLY A 287 8.14 8.67 0.41
C GLY A 287 8.01 9.64 -0.76
N TYR A 288 8.24 10.93 -0.51
CA TYR A 288 8.06 11.97 -1.52
C TYR A 288 9.05 11.82 -2.67
N ASP A 289 10.34 11.65 -2.35
CA ASP A 289 11.40 11.48 -3.36
C ASP A 289 11.31 10.10 -4.04
N LEU A 290 10.97 9.06 -3.28
CA LEU A 290 10.84 7.71 -3.83
C LEU A 290 9.64 7.51 -4.77
N ALA A 291 8.64 8.38 -4.70
CA ALA A 291 7.50 8.33 -5.61
C ALA A 291 7.92 8.48 -7.09
N ASP A 292 9.05 9.15 -7.35
CA ASP A 292 9.60 9.35 -8.70
C ASP A 292 10.16 8.08 -9.33
N TYR A 293 10.16 6.94 -8.63
CA TYR A 293 10.71 5.67 -9.15
C TYR A 293 9.66 4.55 -9.20
N LEU A 294 8.38 4.93 -9.25
CA LEU A 294 7.24 4.02 -9.27
C LEU A 294 6.43 4.03 -10.58
N GLN A 295 6.98 4.56 -11.66
CA GLN A 295 6.31 4.61 -12.97
C GLN A 295 5.81 3.22 -13.38
N SER A 296 6.62 2.18 -13.16
CA SER A 296 6.30 0.79 -13.47
C SER A 296 5.11 0.21 -12.70
N TYR A 297 4.62 0.90 -11.66
CA TYR A 297 3.48 0.47 -10.87
C TYR A 297 2.16 0.67 -11.61
N SER A 298 2.03 1.78 -12.35
CA SER A 298 0.79 2.22 -13.01
C SER A 298 0.93 2.17 -14.53
N GLY A 299 -0.21 2.11 -15.23
CA GLY A 299 -0.27 2.27 -16.69
C GLY A 299 -0.27 3.74 -17.15
N LEU A 300 -0.28 4.70 -16.22
CA LEU A 300 -0.20 6.13 -16.53
C LEU A 300 1.14 6.47 -17.18
N LYS A 301 1.16 7.54 -17.99
CA LYS A 301 2.34 7.94 -18.76
C LYS A 301 3.20 8.92 -17.96
N GLY A 302 4.51 8.90 -18.21
CA GLY A 302 5.45 9.87 -17.63
C GLY A 302 5.46 9.87 -16.10
N ASP A 303 5.41 11.06 -15.51
CA ASP A 303 5.45 11.32 -14.07
C ASP A 303 4.06 11.48 -13.43
N GLU A 304 2.98 11.20 -14.17
CA GLU A 304 1.60 11.40 -13.69
C GLU A 304 1.33 10.64 -12.39
N TYR A 305 1.77 9.39 -12.31
CA TYR A 305 1.58 8.58 -11.11
C TYR A 305 2.34 9.14 -9.90
N ALA A 306 3.61 9.50 -10.10
CA ALA A 306 4.43 10.13 -9.06
C ALA A 306 3.79 11.45 -8.57
N THR A 307 3.27 12.26 -9.49
CA THR A 307 2.58 13.53 -9.19
C THR A 307 1.32 13.31 -8.34
N ILE A 308 0.54 12.27 -8.65
CA ILE A 308 -0.64 11.90 -7.85
C ILE A 308 -0.20 11.51 -6.43
N LEU A 309 0.80 10.64 -6.29
CA LEU A 309 1.29 10.20 -4.98
C LEU A 309 1.81 11.37 -4.15
N LYS A 310 2.67 12.21 -4.72
CA LYS A 310 3.20 13.42 -4.06
C LYS A 310 2.10 14.38 -3.64
N THR A 311 1.04 14.50 -4.44
CA THR A 311 -0.13 15.33 -4.11
C THR A 311 -0.91 14.75 -2.93
N VAL A 312 -1.18 13.44 -2.95
CA VAL A 312 -1.85 12.75 -1.84
C VAL A 312 -1.03 12.84 -0.55
N MET A 313 0.28 12.67 -0.61
CA MET A 313 1.17 12.82 0.55
C MET A 313 1.08 14.21 1.15
N ARG A 314 1.24 15.26 0.33
CA ARG A 314 1.19 16.64 0.82
C ARG A 314 -0.19 17.03 1.36
N HIS A 315 -1.25 16.66 0.65
CA HIS A 315 -2.61 17.04 1.04
C HIS A 315 -3.07 16.39 2.35
N ASN A 316 -2.55 15.20 2.67
CA ASN A 316 -2.89 14.48 3.89
C ASN A 316 -1.74 14.48 4.91
N ASP A 317 -0.72 15.31 4.70
CA ASP A 317 0.45 15.44 5.56
C ASP A 317 1.09 14.09 5.95
N LEU A 318 1.24 13.19 4.97
CA LEU A 318 1.66 11.82 5.24
C LEU A 318 3.15 11.69 5.58
N GLY A 319 3.96 12.70 5.23
CA GLY A 319 5.41 12.72 5.49
C GLY A 319 5.76 12.65 6.98
N GLN A 320 4.87 13.12 7.86
CA GLN A 320 5.06 13.05 9.31
C GLN A 320 5.16 11.61 9.86
N TYR A 321 4.72 10.62 9.08
CA TYR A 321 4.74 9.22 9.45
C TYR A 321 6.00 8.49 8.99
N ASP A 322 6.86 9.10 8.16
CA ASP A 322 8.09 8.44 7.73
C ASP A 322 9.03 8.18 8.93
N GLY A 323 9.54 6.95 9.02
CA GLY A 323 10.38 6.49 10.13
C GLY A 323 9.62 6.24 11.43
N LEU A 324 8.29 6.32 11.41
CA LEU A 324 7.47 6.07 12.60
C LEU A 324 7.57 4.61 13.07
N CYS A 325 7.57 3.64 12.15
CA CYS A 325 7.61 2.23 12.53
C CYS A 325 8.97 1.79 13.09
N GLU A 326 10.04 2.57 12.88
CA GLU A 326 11.39 2.33 13.43
C GLU A 326 11.46 2.62 14.93
N LYS A 327 10.51 3.39 15.47
CA LYS A 327 10.47 3.81 16.88
C LYS A 327 9.84 2.78 17.82
N ILE A 328 9.33 1.66 17.27
CA ILE A 328 8.60 0.62 18.01
C ILE A 328 9.48 -0.60 18.19
#